data_AF-A0AA88R149-F1
#
_entry.id   AF-A0AA88R149-F1
#
_cell.length_a   1.000
_cell.length_b   1.000
_cell.length_c   1.000
_cell.angle_alpha   90.00
_cell.angle_beta   90.00
_cell.angle_gamma   90.00
#
_symmetry.space_group_name_H-M   'P 1'
#
loop_
_entity.id
_entity.type
_entity.pdbx_description
1 polymer ?
#
loop_
_entity_poly.entity_id
_entity_poly.type
_entity_poly.pdbx_seq_one_letter_code
_entity_poly.pdbx_strand_id
1 'polypeptide(L)'
;ENSRAEFAGKWIPVNSPSSSSSHSPYALPVSFNFQTIGLLRRAMTHSSFSEENNKALSILGERVIESTVSLKSLTNDIEMSAKELNHLVTKVSNVEASCAVDGMKLGLQRVVRVSAKTNSSTPAVVCGAFRAVFGAVAVDSGESDEAGSVFWAVHGGLNGRAVAM
;
A
#
# COMPACT_ATOMS: atom_id res chain seq x y z
N GLU A 1 -25.85 15.49 -4.92
CA GLU A 1 -25.90 14.73 -3.65
C GLU A 1 -24.55 14.57 -2.99
N ASN A 2 -24.50 14.90 -1.70
CA ASN A 2 -23.34 14.93 -0.83
C ASN A 2 -23.26 13.61 -0.03
N SER A 3 -22.46 12.64 -0.49
CA SER A 3 -22.21 11.39 0.27
C SER A 3 -20.87 11.49 0.97
N ARG A 4 -20.89 12.11 2.14
CA ARG A 4 -19.80 12.16 3.11
C ARG A 4 -19.61 10.75 3.69
N ALA A 5 -18.68 9.97 3.14
CA ALA A 5 -18.26 8.73 3.77
C ALA A 5 -17.42 9.10 5.00
N GLU A 6 -17.98 8.88 6.20
CA GLU A 6 -17.22 8.92 7.45
C GLU A 6 -16.22 7.77 7.48
N PHE A 7 -14.94 8.14 7.60
CA PHE A 7 -13.78 7.27 7.51
C PHE A 7 -13.63 6.42 8.78
N ALA A 8 -14.34 5.31 8.85
CA ALA A 8 -14.22 4.34 9.94
C ALA A 8 -12.98 3.44 9.76
N GLY A 9 -11.84 3.90 10.27
CA GLY A 9 -10.63 3.07 10.43
C GLY A 9 -9.34 3.86 10.53
N LYS A 10 -9.12 4.64 11.59
CA LYS A 10 -7.81 5.25 11.99
C LYS A 10 -6.87 5.67 10.84
N TRP A 11 -7.40 6.38 9.85
CA TRP A 11 -6.64 7.31 9.02
C TRP A 11 -6.69 8.62 9.80
N ILE A 12 -5.59 8.99 10.47
CA ILE A 12 -5.59 10.16 11.37
C ILE A 12 -5.57 11.42 10.50
N PRO A 13 -6.57 12.31 10.59
CA PRO A 13 -6.42 13.65 10.05
C PRO A 13 -5.36 14.38 10.90
N VAL A 14 -4.24 14.75 10.29
CA VAL A 14 -3.25 15.58 10.97
C VAL A 14 -3.83 17.00 11.06
N ASN A 15 -4.34 17.38 12.23
CA ASN A 15 -4.83 18.73 12.49
C ASN A 15 -3.70 19.75 12.24
N SER A 16 -3.96 20.78 11.43
CA SER A 16 -3.20 22.03 11.40
C SER A 16 -3.83 23.05 12.37
N PRO A 17 -3.04 23.91 13.05
CA PRO A 17 -3.58 25.15 13.57
C PRO A 17 -3.66 26.19 12.43
N SER A 18 -4.89 26.63 12.15
CA SER A 18 -5.27 27.91 11.53
C SER A 18 -4.90 28.24 10.07
N SER A 19 -5.93 28.75 9.38
CA SER A 19 -5.96 29.59 8.16
C SER A 19 -5.88 28.92 6.77
N SER A 20 -7.07 28.83 6.16
CA SER A 20 -7.39 29.01 4.75
C SER A 20 -6.39 28.49 3.69
N SER A 21 -6.57 27.23 3.29
CA SER A 21 -6.53 26.73 1.90
C SER A 21 -6.93 25.25 1.89
N SER A 22 -7.90 24.88 1.06
CA SER A 22 -8.52 23.57 1.01
C SER A 22 -7.60 22.49 0.43
N HIS A 23 -6.75 21.87 1.25
CA HIS A 23 -6.14 20.58 0.96
C HIS A 23 -6.19 19.71 2.22
N SER A 24 -7.01 18.66 2.21
CA SER A 24 -7.04 17.67 3.29
C SER A 24 -5.95 16.63 3.00
N PRO A 25 -4.88 16.51 3.81
CA PRO A 25 -3.91 15.44 3.61
C PRO A 25 -4.53 14.11 4.05
N TYR A 26 -4.65 13.17 3.13
CA TYR A 26 -4.97 11.78 3.44
C TYR A 26 -3.68 11.11 3.91
N ALA A 27 -3.46 11.05 5.22
CA ALA A 27 -2.33 10.33 5.81
C ALA A 27 -2.70 8.84 5.96
N LEU A 28 -1.96 7.96 5.31
CA LEU A 28 -1.94 6.55 5.71
C LEU A 28 -1.53 6.44 7.19
N PRO A 29 -1.81 5.31 7.87
CA PRO A 29 -1.19 5.02 9.16
C PRO A 29 0.36 5.03 9.14
N VAL A 30 0.96 5.09 7.95
CA VAL A 30 2.37 5.34 7.69
C VAL A 30 2.56 6.82 7.37
N SER A 31 3.58 7.42 8.00
CA SER A 31 3.95 8.85 7.94
C SER A 31 4.36 9.39 6.57
N PHE A 32 3.86 8.82 5.45
CA PHE A 32 4.11 9.33 4.11
C PHE A 32 3.09 10.40 3.74
N ASN A 33 3.57 11.60 3.42
CA ASN A 33 2.75 12.70 2.96
C ASN A 33 2.82 12.77 1.43
N PHE A 34 1.71 12.48 0.76
CA PHE A 34 1.63 12.58 -0.70
C PHE A 34 1.73 14.05 -1.15
N GLN A 35 2.67 14.34 -2.04
CA GLN A 35 2.76 15.60 -2.79
C GLN A 35 1.61 15.69 -3.79
N THR A 36 1.29 14.56 -4.45
CA THR A 36 0.24 14.45 -5.46
C THR A 36 -0.89 13.55 -4.95
N ILE A 37 -1.88 14.14 -4.28
CA ILE A 37 -3.07 13.42 -3.77
C ILE A 37 -3.82 12.61 -4.85
N GLY A 38 -3.72 13.04 -6.12
CA GLY A 38 -4.27 12.32 -7.26
C GLY A 38 -3.74 10.88 -7.40
N LEU A 39 -2.47 10.64 -7.00
CA LEU A 39 -1.86 9.30 -7.04
C LEU A 39 -2.48 8.36 -6.02
N LEU A 40 -2.72 8.83 -4.79
CA LEU A 40 -3.41 8.02 -3.77
C LEU A 40 -4.84 7.68 -4.21
N ARG A 41 -5.58 8.66 -4.74
CA ARG A 41 -6.93 8.42 -5.27
C ARG A 41 -6.91 7.37 -6.39
N ARG A 42 -5.90 7.42 -7.28
CA ARG A 42 -5.73 6.46 -8.36
C ARG A 42 -5.36 5.07 -7.84
N ALA A 43 -4.48 4.97 -6.84
CA ALA A 43 -4.13 3.71 -6.18
C ALA A 43 -5.35 3.01 -5.56
N MET A 44 -6.29 3.81 -5.03
CA MET A 44 -7.55 3.34 -4.45
C MET A 44 -8.68 3.13 -5.47
N THR A 45 -8.40 3.15 -6.78
CA THR A 45 -9.41 2.99 -7.83
C THR A 45 -9.16 1.71 -8.62
N HIS A 46 -10.06 0.73 -8.50
CA HIS A 46 -9.98 -0.53 -9.25
C HIS A 46 -10.34 -0.33 -10.73
N SER A 47 -9.80 -1.16 -11.62
CA SER A 47 -10.06 -1.09 -13.07
C SER A 47 -11.52 -1.26 -13.48
N SER A 48 -12.37 -1.85 -12.62
CA SER A 48 -13.81 -1.91 -12.88
C SER A 48 -14.54 -0.60 -12.64
N PHE A 49 -13.92 0.36 -11.93
CA PHE A 49 -14.51 1.66 -11.60
C PHE A 49 -14.20 2.74 -12.66
N SER A 50 -12.99 2.73 -13.23
CA SER A 50 -12.52 3.77 -14.18
C SER A 50 -11.35 3.28 -15.03
N GLU A 51 -11.16 3.89 -16.20
CA GLU A 51 -9.94 3.75 -17.02
C GLU A 51 -8.70 4.30 -16.29
N GLU A 52 -8.86 5.40 -15.57
CA GLU A 52 -7.86 5.90 -14.63
C GLU A 52 -7.89 5.06 -13.35
N ASN A 53 -7.09 3.99 -13.31
CA ASN A 53 -7.08 3.03 -12.22
C ASN A 53 -5.68 2.64 -11.74
N ASN A 54 -5.67 1.72 -10.78
CA ASN A 54 -4.52 1.28 -10.02
C ASN A 54 -3.70 0.16 -10.67
N LYS A 55 -4.05 -0.38 -11.84
CA LYS A 55 -3.34 -1.53 -12.43
C LYS A 55 -1.85 -1.28 -12.62
N ALA A 56 -1.50 -0.16 -13.25
CA ALA A 56 -0.09 0.18 -13.50
C ALA A 56 0.68 0.40 -12.19
N LEU A 57 0.07 1.11 -11.23
CA LEU A 57 0.66 1.34 -9.91
C LEU A 57 0.82 0.04 -9.12
N SER A 58 -0.13 -0.90 -9.24
CA SER A 58 -0.07 -2.22 -8.60
C SER A 58 1.11 -3.04 -9.11
N ILE A 59 1.36 -3.02 -10.42
CA ILE A 59 2.52 -3.71 -11.03
C ILE A 59 3.82 -3.10 -10.50
N LEU A 60 3.94 -1.77 -10.51
CA LEU A 60 5.13 -1.11 -9.97
C LEU A 60 5.33 -1.43 -8.49
N GLY A 61 4.26 -1.33 -7.69
CA GLY A 61 4.30 -1.60 -6.26
C GLY A 61 4.68 -3.05 -5.93
N GLU A 62 4.24 -4.02 -6.73
CA GLU A 62 4.71 -5.42 -6.60
C GLU A 62 6.22 -5.51 -6.79
N ARG A 63 6.78 -4.88 -7.83
CA ARG A 63 8.24 -4.86 -8.05
C ARG A 63 9.01 -4.17 -6.93
N VAL A 64 8.48 -3.07 -6.41
CA VAL A 64 9.05 -2.38 -5.24
C VAL A 64 9.08 -3.31 -4.04
N ILE A 65 7.97 -4.00 -3.72
CA ILE A 65 7.89 -4.91 -2.58
C ILE A 65 8.87 -6.07 -2.74
N GLU A 66 8.87 -6.73 -3.91
CA GLU A 66 9.78 -7.86 -4.19
C GLU A 66 11.25 -7.43 -4.05
N SER A 67 11.63 -6.31 -4.68
CA SER A 67 12.99 -5.75 -4.61
C SER A 67 13.38 -5.37 -3.18
N THR A 68 12.45 -4.77 -2.43
CA THR A 68 12.65 -4.37 -1.03
C THR A 68 12.90 -5.57 -0.13
N VAL A 69 12.13 -6.66 -0.32
CA VAL A 69 12.35 -7.91 0.42
C VAL A 69 13.67 -8.54 0.03
N SER A 70 13.99 -8.63 -1.26
CA SER A 70 15.25 -9.20 -1.71
C SER A 70 16.46 -8.43 -1.19
N LEU A 71 16.44 -7.10 -1.28
CA LEU A 71 17.52 -6.24 -0.80
C LEU A 71 17.75 -6.42 0.70
N LYS A 72 16.68 -6.41 1.50
CA LYS A 72 16.79 -6.59 2.95
C LYS A 72 17.31 -7.98 3.33
N SER A 73 16.82 -9.02 2.66
CA SER A 73 17.29 -10.39 2.87
C SER A 73 18.78 -10.54 2.59
N LEU A 74 19.26 -10.04 1.44
CA LEU A 74 20.67 -10.14 1.06
C LEU A 74 21.58 -9.19 1.85
N THR A 75 21.05 -8.08 2.35
CA THR A 75 21.79 -7.20 3.27
C THR A 75 22.02 -7.88 4.62
N ASN A 76 21.05 -8.69 5.08
CA ASN A 76 21.16 -9.43 6.34
C ASN A 76 22.01 -10.69 6.21
N ASP A 77 21.88 -11.41 5.09
CA ASP A 77 22.61 -12.63 4.79
C ASP A 77 22.91 -12.69 3.29
N ILE A 78 24.15 -12.31 2.94
CA ILE A 78 24.61 -12.30 1.55
C ILE A 78 24.88 -13.71 1.01
N GLU A 79 25.05 -14.70 1.89
CA GLU A 79 25.29 -16.11 1.54
C GLU A 79 23.99 -16.90 1.37
N MET A 80 22.83 -16.25 1.57
CA MET A 80 21.51 -16.85 1.38
C MET A 80 21.38 -17.49 -0.01
N SER A 81 20.84 -18.71 -0.07
CA SER A 81 20.66 -19.39 -1.35
C SER A 81 19.57 -18.72 -2.20
N ALA A 82 19.71 -18.81 -3.53
CA ALA A 82 18.69 -18.34 -4.46
C ALA A 82 17.32 -19.00 -4.22
N LYS A 83 17.29 -20.24 -3.71
CA LYS A 83 16.07 -20.96 -3.37
C LYS A 83 15.34 -20.31 -2.20
N GLU A 84 16.08 -19.96 -1.14
CA GLU A 84 15.53 -19.30 0.05
C GLU A 84 15.04 -17.88 -0.29
N LEU A 85 15.83 -17.12 -1.05
CA LEU A 85 15.45 -15.78 -1.51
C LEU A 85 14.14 -15.83 -2.31
N ASN A 86 14.04 -16.73 -3.30
CA ASN A 86 12.82 -16.89 -4.10
C ASN A 86 11.61 -17.31 -3.25
N HIS A 87 11.82 -18.12 -2.20
CA HIS A 87 10.75 -18.48 -1.28
C HIS A 87 10.21 -17.26 -0.53
N LEU A 88 11.10 -16.39 -0.02
CA LEU A 88 10.71 -15.15 0.64
C LEU A 88 9.97 -14.18 -0.29
N VAL A 89 10.48 -14.00 -1.51
CA VAL A 89 9.85 -13.17 -2.54
C VAL A 89 8.45 -13.68 -2.89
N THR A 90 8.31 -14.99 -3.12
CA THR A 90 7.01 -15.61 -3.43
C THR A 90 6.02 -15.48 -2.26
N LYS A 91 6.53 -15.56 -1.02
CA LYS A 91 5.70 -15.44 0.18
C LYS A 91 5.12 -14.03 0.32
N VAL A 92 5.93 -12.98 0.11
CA VAL A 92 5.47 -11.59 0.22
C VAL A 92 4.58 -11.18 -0.95
N SER A 93 4.84 -11.71 -2.15
CA SER A 93 4.00 -11.43 -3.32
C SER A 93 2.72 -12.25 -3.35
N ASN A 94 2.52 -13.20 -2.43
CA ASN A 94 1.32 -14.03 -2.41
C ASN A 94 0.05 -13.19 -2.15
N VAL A 95 -0.91 -13.33 -3.06
CA VAL A 95 -2.17 -12.57 -3.04
C VAL A 95 -2.97 -12.85 -1.77
N GLU A 96 -3.26 -14.12 -1.48
CA GLU A 96 -4.18 -14.48 -0.40
C GLU A 96 -3.51 -14.51 0.96
N ALA A 97 -2.26 -14.97 1.03
CA ALA A 97 -1.56 -15.18 2.29
C ALA A 97 -0.79 -13.94 2.78
N SER A 98 -0.58 -12.91 1.94
CA SER A 98 0.19 -11.72 2.32
C SER A 98 -0.51 -10.39 1.99
N CYS A 99 -0.44 -9.89 0.76
CA CYS A 99 -0.89 -8.51 0.46
C CYS A 99 -2.39 -8.30 0.70
N ALA A 100 -3.26 -9.30 0.44
CA ALA A 100 -4.67 -9.18 0.80
C ALA A 100 -4.87 -9.13 2.31
N VAL A 101 -4.14 -9.94 3.08
CA VAL A 101 -4.21 -9.94 4.55
C VAL A 101 -3.82 -8.57 5.10
N ASP A 102 -2.70 -8.02 4.65
CA ASP A 102 -2.24 -6.71 5.13
C ASP A 102 -3.17 -5.58 4.66
N GLY A 103 -3.64 -5.63 3.42
CA GLY A 103 -4.66 -4.69 2.93
C GLY A 103 -5.98 -4.77 3.70
N MET A 104 -6.42 -5.96 4.10
CA MET A 104 -7.63 -6.15 4.91
C MET A 104 -7.45 -5.59 6.33
N LYS A 105 -6.27 -5.78 6.94
CA LYS A 105 -5.94 -5.19 8.26
C LYS A 105 -5.93 -3.67 8.21
N LEU A 106 -5.49 -3.08 7.11
CA LEU A 106 -5.56 -1.64 6.84
C LEU A 106 -6.97 -1.14 6.48
N GLY A 107 -7.94 -2.04 6.32
CA GLY A 107 -9.31 -1.69 5.97
C GLY A 107 -9.49 -1.26 4.51
N LEU A 108 -8.60 -1.64 3.59
CA LEU A 108 -8.64 -1.19 2.20
C LEU A 108 -9.94 -1.58 1.49
N GLN A 109 -10.56 -2.70 1.85
CA GLN A 109 -11.86 -3.14 1.31
C GLN A 109 -13.00 -2.11 1.50
N ARG A 110 -12.87 -1.18 2.47
CA ARG A 110 -13.84 -0.12 2.73
C ARG A 110 -13.60 1.16 1.92
N VAL A 111 -12.41 1.31 1.35
CA VAL A 111 -11.96 2.55 0.70
C VAL A 111 -11.65 2.38 -0.79
N VAL A 112 -11.39 1.14 -1.26
CA VAL A 112 -11.20 0.88 -2.68
C VAL A 112 -12.50 1.12 -3.45
N ARG A 113 -12.40 1.95 -4.47
CA ARG A 113 -13.50 2.28 -5.39
C ARG A 113 -13.61 1.19 -6.44
N VAL A 114 -14.77 0.56 -6.50
CA VAL A 114 -15.12 -0.52 -7.42
C VAL A 114 -16.48 -0.23 -8.06
N SER A 115 -16.76 -0.77 -9.24
CA SER A 115 -18.13 -0.70 -9.77
C SER A 115 -19.10 -1.58 -8.98
N ALA A 116 -20.39 -1.34 -9.13
CA ALA A 116 -21.45 -2.04 -8.40
C ALA A 116 -21.44 -3.59 -8.56
N LYS A 117 -20.81 -4.11 -9.62
CA LYS A 117 -20.72 -5.55 -9.90
C LYS A 117 -19.45 -6.21 -9.36
N THR A 118 -18.54 -5.44 -8.77
CA THR A 118 -17.25 -5.93 -8.27
C THR A 118 -17.25 -5.90 -6.74
N ASN A 119 -16.83 -7.00 -6.13
CA ASN A 119 -16.68 -7.09 -4.68
C ASN A 119 -15.34 -6.46 -4.24
N SER A 120 -15.38 -5.38 -3.47
CA SER A 120 -14.18 -4.69 -2.95
C SER A 120 -13.39 -5.51 -1.94
N SER A 121 -13.99 -6.56 -1.37
CA SER A 121 -13.36 -7.44 -0.37
C SER A 121 -12.70 -8.69 -0.99
N THR A 122 -12.76 -8.86 -2.31
CA THR A 122 -12.05 -9.97 -2.98
C THR A 122 -10.53 -9.80 -2.79
N PRO A 123 -9.78 -10.87 -2.45
CA PRO A 123 -8.33 -10.78 -2.19
C PRO A 123 -7.55 -10.08 -3.31
N ALA A 124 -7.87 -10.37 -4.58
CA ALA A 124 -7.21 -9.74 -5.72
C ALA A 124 -7.44 -8.21 -5.79
N VAL A 125 -8.63 -7.73 -5.42
CA VAL A 125 -8.95 -6.29 -5.40
C VAL A 125 -8.19 -5.59 -4.28
N VAL A 126 -8.21 -6.18 -3.08
CA VAL A 126 -7.53 -5.64 -1.90
C VAL A 126 -6.02 -5.63 -2.08
N CYS A 127 -5.45 -6.76 -2.53
CA CYS A 127 -4.02 -6.86 -2.80
C CYS A 127 -3.58 -5.90 -3.92
N GLY A 128 -4.38 -5.74 -4.98
CA GLY A 128 -4.08 -4.80 -6.05
C GLY A 128 -4.01 -3.35 -5.54
N ALA A 129 -4.95 -2.95 -4.68
CA ALA A 129 -4.92 -1.64 -4.05
C ALA A 129 -3.74 -1.49 -3.07
N PHE A 130 -3.46 -2.51 -2.27
CA PHE A 130 -2.32 -2.53 -1.35
C PHE A 130 -0.99 -2.30 -2.08
N ARG A 131 -0.72 -3.06 -3.15
CA ARG A 131 0.46 -2.87 -4.00
C ARG A 131 0.47 -1.48 -4.63
N ALA A 132 -0.68 -1.04 -5.14
CA ALA A 132 -0.77 0.26 -5.81
C ALA A 132 -0.46 1.44 -4.89
N VAL A 133 -0.68 1.33 -3.58
CA VAL A 133 -0.25 2.36 -2.62
C VAL A 133 1.26 2.53 -2.67
N PHE A 134 2.04 1.46 -2.62
CA PHE A 134 3.50 1.54 -2.69
C PHE A 134 4.01 1.98 -4.07
N GLY A 135 3.31 1.58 -5.14
CA GLY A 135 3.58 2.13 -6.47
C GLY A 135 3.31 3.64 -6.54
N ALA A 136 2.25 4.12 -5.89
CA ALA A 136 1.95 5.55 -5.82
C ALA A 136 2.99 6.31 -4.99
N VAL A 137 3.44 5.75 -3.86
CA VAL A 137 4.52 6.33 -3.04
C VAL A 137 5.80 6.46 -3.89
N ALA A 138 6.21 5.40 -4.60
CA ALA A 138 7.40 5.43 -5.43
C ALA A 138 7.34 6.47 -6.56
N VAL A 139 6.16 6.66 -7.17
CA VAL A 139 5.97 7.69 -8.20
C VAL A 139 5.97 9.10 -7.60
N ASP A 140 5.39 9.26 -6.41
CA ASP A 140 5.26 10.55 -5.76
C ASP A 140 6.58 11.03 -5.14
N SER A 141 7.40 10.12 -4.61
CA SER A 141 8.75 10.41 -4.10
C SER A 141 9.80 10.46 -5.23
N GLY A 142 9.57 9.76 -6.34
CA GLY A 142 10.58 9.51 -7.37
C GLY A 142 11.60 8.43 -6.98
N GLU A 143 11.40 7.75 -5.85
CA GLU A 143 12.36 6.81 -5.26
C GLU A 143 11.67 5.52 -4.79
N SER A 144 12.17 4.36 -5.25
CA SER A 144 11.66 3.04 -4.83
C SER A 144 11.94 2.74 -3.36
N ASP A 145 13.03 3.28 -2.83
CA ASP A 145 13.53 2.95 -1.49
C ASP A 145 12.62 3.54 -0.40
N GLU A 146 12.10 4.76 -0.62
CA GLU A 146 11.08 5.37 0.25
C GLU A 146 9.81 4.50 0.31
N ALA A 147 9.34 4.02 -0.85
CA ALA A 147 8.20 3.11 -0.90
C ALA A 147 8.48 1.78 -0.18
N GLY A 148 9.72 1.27 -0.27
CA GLY A 148 10.18 0.10 0.49
C GLY A 148 10.19 0.32 2.01
N SER A 149 10.63 1.51 2.46
CA SER A 149 10.60 1.92 3.87
C SER A 149 9.16 1.95 4.41
N VAL A 150 8.26 2.59 3.67
CA VAL A 150 6.82 2.64 3.99
C VAL A 150 6.22 1.23 4.01
N PHE A 151 6.59 0.36 3.06
CA PHE A 151 6.16 -1.05 3.06
C PHE A 151 6.58 -1.77 4.34
N TRP A 152 7.83 -1.64 4.79
CA TRP A 152 8.29 -2.30 6.02
C TRP A 152 7.58 -1.78 7.26
N ALA A 153 7.28 -0.49 7.34
CA ALA A 153 6.53 0.09 8.45
C ALA A 153 5.10 -0.49 8.52
N VAL A 154 4.47 -0.78 7.37
CA VAL A 154 3.15 -1.41 7.31
C VAL A 154 3.21 -2.92 7.58
N HIS A 155 4.12 -3.61 6.91
CA HIS A 155 4.23 -5.07 6.94
C HIS A 155 4.81 -5.58 8.26
N GLY A 156 5.76 -4.83 8.85
CA GLY A 156 6.35 -5.12 10.16
C GLY A 156 5.62 -4.49 11.35
N GLY A 157 4.86 -3.40 11.14
CA GLY A 157 4.31 -2.56 12.22
C GLY A 157 2.91 -2.90 12.73
N LEU A 158 2.25 -3.95 12.22
CA LEU A 158 1.00 -4.45 12.80
C LEU A 158 1.20 -5.47 13.93
N ASN A 159 2.45 -5.77 14.27
CA ASN A 159 2.80 -6.44 15.51
C ASN A 159 3.94 -5.66 16.18
N GLY A 160 3.67 -5.05 17.33
CA GLY A 160 4.67 -4.66 18.31
C GLY A 160 5.38 -5.88 18.90
N ARG A 161 5.97 -6.70 18.05
CA ARG A 161 7.04 -7.62 18.38
C ARG A 161 8.09 -7.39 17.34
N ALA A 162 9.23 -6.91 17.84
CA ALA A 162 10.52 -7.16 17.23
C ALA A 162 10.45 -8.49 16.46
N VAL A 163 10.87 -8.45 15.20
CA VAL A 163 11.50 -9.63 14.61
C VAL A 163 12.66 -9.94 15.55
N ALA A 164 12.40 -10.78 16.54
CA ALA A 164 13.44 -11.44 17.28
C ALA A 164 13.99 -12.46 16.29
N MET A 165 15.15 -12.09 15.76
CA MET A 165 16.21 -12.93 15.16
C MET A 165 15.77 -13.96 14.13
#